data_AF-A0A382WV10-F1
#
_entry.id   AF-A0A382WV10-F1
#
_cell.length_a   1.000
_cell.length_b   1.000
_cell.length_c   1.000
_cell.angle_alpha   90.00
_cell.angle_beta   90.00
_cell.angle_gamma   90.00
#
_symmetry.space_group_name_H-M   'P 1'
#
loop_
_entity.id
_entity.type
_entity.pdbx_description
1 polymer ?
#
loop_
_entity_poly.entity_id
_entity_poly.type
_entity_poly.pdbx_seq_one_letter_code
_entity_poly.pdbx_strand_id
1 'polypeptide(L)'
;MGLGINYLVIDDDMMAMLPETLDSRMSWDAVQDEFGSTEVIFIAFGNKGKTVYSSESFALLWDLTKALENVNQVEKVSCITTISKIDSEDGFLEISDLQPARD
;
A
#
# COMPACT_ATOMS: atom_id res chain seq x y z
N MET A 1 32.68 28.12 12.10
CA MET A 1 31.47 27.62 11.41
C MET A 1 31.38 26.13 11.70
N GLY A 2 30.31 25.69 12.35
CA GLY A 2 30.22 24.35 12.94
C GLY A 2 30.09 23.25 11.89
N LEU A 3 31.08 22.37 11.81
CA LEU A 3 31.17 21.22 10.89
C LEU A 3 30.16 20.10 11.20
N GLY A 4 29.38 20.22 12.28
CA GLY A 4 28.46 19.19 12.76
C GLY A 4 27.11 19.11 12.05
N ILE A 5 26.71 20.14 11.28
CA ILE A 5 25.39 20.16 10.62
C ILE A 5 25.28 19.11 9.49
N ASN A 6 26.42 18.69 8.92
CA ASN A 6 26.48 17.67 7.87
C ASN A 6 26.20 16.24 8.39
N TYR A 7 26.09 16.06 9.71
CA TYR A 7 25.80 14.78 10.36
C TYR A 7 24.44 14.77 11.07
N LEU A 8 23.64 15.82 10.89
CA LEU A 8 22.27 15.87 11.41
C LEU A 8 21.38 14.99 10.53
N VAL A 9 21.07 13.79 11.01
CA VAL A 9 20.03 12.93 10.44
C VAL A 9 18.75 13.22 11.21
N ILE A 10 17.74 13.76 10.52
CA ILE A 10 16.40 13.92 11.08
C ILE A 10 15.70 12.58 10.85
N ASP A 11 15.35 11.92 11.95
CA ASP A 11 14.58 10.68 11.92
C ASP A 11 13.08 11.04 11.92
N ASP A 12 12.35 10.59 10.91
CA ASP A 12 10.91 10.84 10.75
C ASP A 12 10.07 9.84 11.56
N ASP A 13 10.70 8.89 12.26
CA ASP A 13 10.01 7.93 13.11
C ASP A 13 9.58 8.59 14.44
N MET A 14 8.30 8.99 14.49
CA MET A 14 7.67 9.53 15.69
C MET A 14 7.71 8.55 16.88
N MET A 15 7.77 7.24 16.65
CA MET A 15 7.87 6.25 17.72
C MET A 15 9.28 6.21 18.31
N ALA A 16 10.34 6.43 17.54
CA ALA A 16 11.71 6.53 18.05
C ALA A 16 11.89 7.67 19.08
N MET A 17 10.99 8.66 19.09
CA MET A 17 11.02 9.79 20.03
C MET A 17 10.30 9.54 21.36
N LEU A 18 9.54 8.45 21.49
CA LEU A 18 8.79 8.13 22.72
C LEU A 18 9.64 7.31 23.71
N PRO A 19 9.56 7.52 25.03
CA PRO A 19 10.32 6.71 25.99
C PRO A 19 9.92 5.22 25.96
N GLU A 20 10.89 4.32 25.94
CA GLU A 20 10.66 2.86 25.93
C GLU A 20 9.91 2.34 27.17
N THR A 21 9.94 3.09 28.27
CA THR A 21 9.35 2.72 29.57
C THR A 21 7.85 3.06 29.68
N LEU A 22 7.22 3.51 28.61
CA LEU A 22 5.82 3.92 28.63
C LEU A 22 4.93 2.71 28.34
N ASP A 23 4.02 2.36 29.25
CA ASP A 23 3.17 1.16 29.13
C ASP A 23 2.39 1.10 27.80
N SER A 24 2.03 2.27 27.25
CA SER A 24 1.38 2.40 25.94
C SER A 24 2.29 2.02 24.77
N ARG A 25 3.61 2.28 24.87
CA ARG A 25 4.58 1.87 23.84
C ARG A 25 4.82 0.37 23.92
N MET A 26 4.97 -0.19 25.12
CA MET A 26 5.12 -1.64 25.30
C MET A 26 3.89 -2.43 24.79
N SER A 27 2.68 -1.88 25.01
CA SER A 27 1.45 -2.49 24.48
C SER A 27 1.34 -2.34 22.96
N TRP A 28 1.79 -1.21 22.41
CA TRP A 28 1.83 -0.97 20.96
C TRP A 28 2.85 -1.88 20.27
N ASP A 29 4.06 -2.02 20.84
CA ASP A 29 5.11 -2.92 20.36
C ASP A 29 4.63 -4.38 20.42
N ALA A 30 3.92 -4.80 21.47
CA ALA A 30 3.34 -6.14 21.54
C ALA A 30 2.27 -6.37 20.46
N VAL A 31 1.40 -5.39 20.20
CA VAL A 31 0.43 -5.47 19.10
C VAL A 31 1.13 -5.48 17.73
N GLN A 32 2.20 -4.70 17.57
CA GLN A 32 2.94 -4.63 16.30
C GLN A 32 3.80 -5.88 16.06
N ASP A 33 4.30 -6.53 17.10
CA ASP A 33 5.02 -7.81 17.04
C ASP A 33 4.08 -8.98 16.76
N GLU A 34 2.85 -8.92 17.29
CA GLU A 34 1.85 -9.99 17.14
C GLU A 34 1.02 -9.86 15.85
N PHE A 35 0.81 -8.65 15.34
CA PHE A 35 -0.01 -8.36 14.14
C PHE A 35 0.76 -7.74 12.95
N GLY A 36 2.05 -7.42 13.12
CA GLY A 36 2.87 -6.75 12.09
C GLY A 36 2.61 -5.24 11.97
N SER A 37 3.57 -4.49 11.41
CA SER A 37 3.39 -3.07 11.07
C SER A 37 2.21 -2.89 10.12
N THR A 38 1.14 -2.27 10.60
CA THR A 38 -0.06 -2.00 9.80
C THR A 38 0.09 -0.69 9.00
N GLU A 39 1.21 -0.55 8.29
CA GLU A 39 1.45 0.63 7.44
C GLU A 39 0.73 0.45 6.10
N VAL A 40 -0.34 1.22 5.91
CA VAL A 40 -1.09 1.23 4.65
C VAL A 40 -0.53 2.32 3.75
N ILE A 41 0.03 1.92 2.61
CA ILE A 41 0.53 2.84 1.57
C ILE A 41 -0.57 3.04 0.52
N PHE A 42 -0.94 4.30 0.26
CA PHE A 42 -1.85 4.67 -0.82
C PHE A 42 -1.07 5.20 -2.02
N ILE A 43 -1.21 4.54 -3.17
CA ILE A 43 -0.55 4.92 -4.42
C ILE A 43 -1.60 5.38 -5.41
N ALA A 44 -1.48 6.61 -5.90
CA ALA A 44 -2.30 7.15 -6.98
C ALA A 44 -1.41 7.86 -8.01
N PHE A 45 -1.69 7.65 -9.29
CA PHE A 45 -0.97 8.31 -10.38
C PHE A 45 -1.94 8.91 -11.40
N GLY A 46 -1.49 9.98 -12.07
CA GLY A 46 -2.28 10.66 -13.08
C GLY A 46 -1.63 11.97 -13.52
N ASN A 47 -2.16 12.53 -14.59
CA ASN A 47 -1.70 13.82 -15.11
C ASN A 47 -2.74 14.91 -14.80
N LYS A 48 -2.28 16.07 -14.35
CA LYS A 48 -3.17 17.19 -14.03
C LYS A 48 -3.99 17.58 -15.27
N GLY A 49 -5.31 17.60 -15.12
CA GLY A 49 -6.24 17.96 -16.19
C GLY A 49 -6.49 16.88 -17.24
N LYS A 50 -6.00 15.64 -17.04
CA LYS A 50 -6.30 14.49 -17.90
C LYS A 50 -7.05 13.42 -17.12
N THR A 51 -7.93 12.70 -17.81
CA THR A 51 -8.58 11.50 -17.26
C THR A 51 -7.56 10.38 -17.11
N VAL A 52 -7.68 9.60 -16.03
CA VAL A 52 -6.90 8.37 -15.80
C VAL A 52 -7.60 7.13 -16.37
N TYR A 53 -8.86 7.25 -16.79
CA TYR A 53 -9.63 6.16 -17.38
C TYR A 53 -9.19 5.91 -18.83
N SER A 54 -8.12 5.14 -18.99
CA SER A 54 -7.59 4.69 -20.28
C SER A 54 -6.99 3.29 -20.14
N SER A 55 -7.04 2.49 -21.21
CA SER A 55 -6.44 1.14 -21.21
C SER A 55 -4.94 1.20 -20.85
N GLU A 56 -4.20 2.19 -21.36
CA GLU A 56 -2.79 2.40 -20.98
C GLU A 56 -2.59 2.62 -19.48
N SER A 57 -3.42 3.46 -18.85
CA SER A 57 -3.31 3.71 -17.41
C SER A 57 -3.67 2.48 -16.58
N PHE A 58 -4.66 1.69 -17.01
CA PHE A 58 -5.01 0.44 -16.33
C PHE A 58 -3.96 -0.64 -16.51
N ALA A 59 -3.35 -0.76 -17.69
CA ALA A 59 -2.22 -1.67 -17.92
C ALA A 59 -1.01 -1.32 -17.04
N LEU A 60 -0.69 -0.03 -16.89
CA LEU A 60 0.36 0.43 -15.97
C LEU A 60 0.02 0.11 -14.50
N LEU A 61 -1.23 0.30 -14.09
CA LEU A 61 -1.68 -0.02 -12.73
C LEU A 61 -1.62 -1.53 -12.46
N TRP A 62 -1.95 -2.35 -13.48
CA TRP A 62 -1.82 -3.81 -13.44
C TRP A 62 -0.36 -4.22 -13.24
N ASP A 63 0.55 -3.70 -14.06
CA ASP A 63 1.98 -3.99 -13.98
C ASP A 63 2.56 -3.57 -12.61
N LEU A 64 2.18 -2.39 -12.11
CA LEU A 64 2.56 -1.92 -10.78
C LEU A 64 2.05 -2.84 -9.67
N THR A 65 0.80 -3.29 -9.78
CA THR A 65 0.19 -4.20 -8.79
C THR A 65 0.95 -5.52 -8.77
N LYS A 66 1.24 -6.11 -9.93
CA LYS A 66 2.02 -7.34 -10.03
C LYS A 66 3.45 -7.16 -9.52
N ALA A 67 4.06 -6.00 -9.76
CA ALA A 67 5.38 -5.70 -9.21
C ALA A 67 5.37 -5.64 -7.68
N LEU A 68 4.36 -4.99 -7.08
CA LEU A 68 4.20 -4.88 -5.63
C LEU A 68 3.88 -6.23 -4.97
N GLU A 69 3.04 -7.07 -5.60
CA GLU A 69 2.74 -8.43 -5.12
C GLU A 69 3.98 -9.34 -5.10
N ASN A 70 5.00 -9.05 -5.91
CA ASN A 70 6.27 -9.79 -5.93
C ASN A 70 7.30 -9.30 -4.88
N VAL A 71 6.99 -8.24 -4.12
CA VAL A 71 7.86 -7.72 -3.06
C VAL A 71 7.59 -8.49 -1.78
N ASN A 72 8.61 -9.18 -1.23
CA ASN A 72 8.46 -10.03 -0.05
C ASN A 72 7.94 -9.30 1.21
N GLN A 73 8.12 -7.98 1.28
CA GLN A 73 7.67 -7.13 2.38
C GLN A 73 6.21 -6.69 2.25
N VAL A 74 5.58 -6.92 1.08
CA VAL A 74 4.20 -6.54 0.82
C VAL A 74 3.31 -7.75 1.09
N GLU A 75 2.56 -7.71 2.19
CA GLU A 75 1.64 -8.78 2.54
C GLU A 75 0.43 -8.83 1.60
N LYS A 76 -0.10 -7.65 1.23
CA LYS A 76 -1.31 -7.55 0.41
C LYS A 76 -1.33 -6.27 -0.41
N VAL A 77 -1.73 -6.41 -1.68
CA VAL A 77 -2.06 -5.29 -2.56
C VAL A 77 -3.55 -5.30 -2.84
N SER A 78 -4.21 -4.15 -2.72
CA SER A 78 -5.60 -3.98 -3.13
C SER A 78 -5.66 -2.91 -4.22
N CYS A 79 -6.11 -3.30 -5.39
CA CYS A 79 -6.10 -2.44 -6.57
C CYS A 79 -7.38 -2.62 -7.38
N ILE A 80 -7.85 -1.55 -8.03
CA ILE A 80 -9.07 -1.62 -8.86
C ILE A 80 -8.88 -2.55 -10.07
N THR A 81 -7.65 -2.74 -10.55
CA THR A 81 -7.38 -3.66 -11.66
C THR A 81 -7.31 -5.12 -11.23
N THR A 82 -7.22 -5.42 -9.94
CA THR A 82 -7.14 -6.80 -9.43
C THR A 82 -8.29 -7.17 -8.50
N ILE A 83 -9.30 -6.31 -8.39
CA ILE A 83 -10.49 -6.60 -7.59
C ILE A 83 -11.38 -7.61 -8.31
N SER A 84 -12.02 -8.49 -7.53
CA SER A 84 -13.03 -9.40 -8.07
C SER A 84 -14.33 -8.64 -8.38
N LYS A 85 -14.90 -8.93 -9.54
CA LYS A 85 -16.25 -8.56 -9.96
C LYS A 85 -17.21 -9.63 -9.49
N ILE A 86 -18.27 -9.22 -8.81
CA ILE A 86 -19.34 -10.10 -8.35
C ILE A 86 -20.60 -9.70 -9.11
N ASP A 87 -21.13 -10.60 -9.93
CA ASP A 87 -22.36 -10.40 -10.70
C ASP A 87 -23.40 -11.47 -10.36
N SER A 88 -24.66 -11.15 -10.63
CA SER A 88 -25.78 -12.09 -10.47
C SER A 88 -26.28 -12.50 -11.86
N GLU A 89 -25.98 -13.74 -12.28
CA GLU A 89 -26.47 -14.33 -13.53
C GLU A 89 -27.42 -15.49 -13.21
N ASP A 90 -28.65 -15.43 -13.75
CA ASP A 90 -29.68 -16.48 -13.61
C ASP A 90 -29.94 -16.99 -12.18
N GLY A 91 -29.83 -16.11 -11.19
CA GLY A 91 -30.04 -16.45 -9.77
C GLY A 91 -28.83 -17.07 -9.07
N PHE A 92 -27.70 -17.15 -9.75
CA PHE A 92 -26.40 -17.51 -9.18
C PHE A 92 -25.50 -16.28 -9.03
N LEU A 93 -24.59 -16.33 -8.07
CA LEU A 93 -23.53 -15.32 -7.93
C LEU A 93 -22.28 -15.82 -8.67
N GLU A 94 -21.87 -15.09 -9.69
CA GLU A 94 -20.63 -15.31 -10.42
C GLU A 94 -19.54 -14.38 -9.88
N ILE A 95 -18.38 -14.95 -9.60
CA ILE A 95 -17.19 -14.21 -9.16
C ILE A 95 -16.15 -14.36 -10.26
N SER A 96 -15.76 -13.24 -10.87
CA SER A 96 -14.75 -13.15 -11.91
C SER A 96 -13.77 -12.01 -11.60
N ASP A 97 -12.68 -11.90 -12.35
CA ASP A 97 -11.79 -10.75 -12.24
C ASP A 97 -12.41 -9.52 -12.91
N LEU A 98 -12.38 -8.36 -12.25
CA LEU A 98 -12.90 -7.11 -12.84
C LEU A 98 -12.16 -6.76 -14.13
N GLN A 99 -10.87 -7.06 -14.16
CA GLN A 99 -10.04 -6.97 -15.35
C GLN A 99 -9.41 -8.35 -15.60
N PRO A 100 -9.92 -9.14 -16.56
CA PRO A 100 -9.46 -10.51 -16.79
C PRO A 100 -8.11 -10.59 -17.50
N ALA A 101 -7.67 -9.50 -18.14
CA ALA A 101 -6.42 -9.42 -18.88
C ALA A 101 -5.78 -8.03 -18.73
N ARG A 102 -4.47 -7.94 -18.99
CA ARG A 102 -3.70 -6.70 -18.84
C ARG A 102 -4.21 -5.52 -19.69
N ASP A 103 -4.71 -5.80 -20.90
CA ASP A 103 -4.98 -4.80 -21.95
C ASP A 103 -6.47 -4.40 -22.05
#